data_AF-A0A022Y3G5-F1
#
_entry.id   AF-A0A022Y3G5-F1
#
_cell.length_a   1.000
_cell.length_b   1.000
_cell.length_c   1.000
_cell.angle_alpha   90.00
_cell.angle_beta   90.00
_cell.angle_gamma   90.00
#
_symmetry.space_group_name_H-M   'P 1'
#
loop_
_entity.id
_entity.type
_entity.pdbx_description
1 polymer ?
#
loop_
_entity_poly.entity_id
_entity_poly.type
_entity_poly.pdbx_seq_one_letter_code
_entity_poly.pdbx_strand_id
1 'polypeptide(L)'
;MPEIKEYLPSKYEPLLSDANWAKLAKSKRNLHRALSVPHPSDIEDFLISKTDNLVIESDYIEHCKSAIRALYRFRHLSSLEYKSHIRELSMQSALMVSELRAIGRQKRIITQDMQEVLLRNKDINAAYMNAIVGKAAIAPGKELNRKYMSKQLRRLADDFYAGKRVTALETQGYCHALGWTMYDEVTATHLVPEGLDANAIACLFGTTNVNIDEPRNTLLLHKNVSKALNTGFIVIVPDSAPGEEVKWKLIVTDTDFLDETVSPGVTWNALHGREIKFLNDNRPAKRYLYFRFIMTYLMIKRHGQLNWIREVEAVRHPWSIPGGYLDRSMLPSLARNVSGSILPKRFYYGMTFEASFRLLSHWGETHEDLEICLADSILMTPDYRDPETVYCGSDNGIDGHDDRDGDTGSDKDSDESFTLIS
;
A
#
# COMPACT_ATOMS: atom_id res chain seq x y z
N MET A 1 -19.15 -26.11 -5.49
CA MET A 1 -17.70 -26.41 -5.43
C MET A 1 -17.01 -25.38 -6.32
N PRO A 2 -15.88 -24.79 -5.91
CA PRO A 2 -15.14 -23.88 -6.79
C PRO A 2 -14.74 -24.65 -8.06
N GLU A 3 -15.04 -24.07 -9.22
CA GLU A 3 -14.70 -24.64 -10.52
C GLU A 3 -13.18 -24.62 -10.66
N ILE A 4 -12.57 -25.80 -10.81
CA ILE A 4 -11.11 -25.91 -10.86
C ILE A 4 -10.65 -25.39 -12.20
N LYS A 5 -9.80 -24.36 -12.18
CA LYS A 5 -9.29 -23.74 -13.39
C LYS A 5 -8.46 -24.76 -14.18
N GLU A 6 -8.97 -25.16 -15.34
CA GLU A 6 -8.23 -26.02 -16.26
C GLU A 6 -7.23 -25.17 -17.05
N TYR A 7 -5.94 -25.37 -16.76
CA TYR A 7 -4.84 -24.66 -17.41
C TYR A 7 -4.40 -25.29 -18.73
N LEU A 8 -4.74 -26.56 -18.95
CA LEU A 8 -4.47 -27.29 -20.18
C LEU A 8 -5.79 -27.78 -20.80
N PRO A 9 -6.11 -27.42 -22.06
CA PRO A 9 -7.29 -27.92 -22.74
C PRO A 9 -7.30 -29.45 -22.84
N SER A 10 -8.44 -30.07 -22.51
CA SER A 10 -8.65 -31.53 -22.51
C SER A 10 -8.31 -32.22 -23.84
N LYS A 11 -8.47 -31.51 -24.98
CA LYS A 11 -8.10 -32.01 -26.32
C LYS A 11 -6.62 -32.42 -26.45
N TYR A 12 -5.74 -31.92 -25.59
CA TYR A 12 -4.31 -32.23 -25.63
C TYR A 12 -3.92 -33.45 -24.80
N GLU A 13 -4.78 -33.92 -23.90
CA GLU A 13 -4.48 -35.05 -23.01
C GLU A 13 -4.11 -36.34 -23.76
N PRO A 14 -4.82 -36.75 -24.84
CA PRO A 14 -4.48 -37.96 -25.60
C PRO A 14 -3.16 -37.86 -26.39
N LEU A 15 -2.62 -36.65 -26.57
CA LEU A 15 -1.43 -36.37 -27.38
C LEU A 15 -0.14 -36.33 -26.55
N LEU A 16 -0.24 -36.48 -25.23
CA LEU A 16 0.90 -36.48 -24.32
C LEU A 16 1.48 -37.88 -24.19
N SER A 17 2.80 -37.97 -24.02
CA SER A 17 3.44 -39.22 -23.61
C SER A 17 3.00 -39.63 -22.20
N ASP A 18 2.99 -40.94 -21.92
CA ASP A 18 2.60 -41.51 -20.62
C ASP A 18 3.33 -40.86 -19.44
N ALA A 19 4.62 -40.55 -19.61
CA ALA A 19 5.43 -39.90 -18.58
C ALA A 19 5.00 -38.44 -18.29
N ASN A 20 4.65 -37.68 -19.33
CA ASN A 20 4.16 -36.31 -19.17
C ASN A 20 2.74 -36.29 -18.60
N TRP A 21 1.89 -37.19 -19.09
CA TRP A 21 0.54 -37.38 -18.57
C TRP A 21 0.54 -37.76 -17.09
N ALA A 22 1.35 -38.74 -16.68
CA ALA A 22 1.42 -39.18 -15.28
C ALA A 22 1.81 -38.05 -14.31
N LYS A 23 2.77 -37.19 -14.70
CA LYS A 23 3.16 -36.01 -13.91
C LYS A 23 2.03 -35.00 -13.81
N LEU A 24 1.39 -34.67 -14.94
CA LEU A 24 0.28 -33.73 -15.00
C LEU A 24 -0.95 -34.21 -14.21
N ALA A 25 -1.31 -35.48 -14.36
CA ALA A 25 -2.41 -36.09 -13.62
C ALA A 25 -2.14 -36.16 -12.11
N LYS A 26 -0.87 -36.35 -11.70
CA LYS A 26 -0.48 -36.28 -10.28
C LYS A 26 -0.63 -34.87 -9.72
N SER A 27 -0.13 -33.84 -10.41
CA SER A 27 -0.26 -32.46 -9.94
C SER A 27 -1.69 -31.95 -9.97
N LYS A 28 -2.49 -32.29 -11.01
CA LYS A 28 -3.94 -32.04 -11.04
C LYS A 28 -4.63 -32.64 -9.81
N ARG A 29 -4.39 -33.92 -9.51
CA ARG A 29 -4.96 -34.57 -8.31
C ARG A 29 -4.54 -33.90 -7.00
N ASN A 30 -3.29 -33.46 -6.89
CA ASN A 30 -2.82 -32.74 -5.71
C ASN A 30 -3.59 -31.41 -5.53
N LEU A 31 -3.79 -30.66 -6.61
CA LEU A 31 -4.57 -29.42 -6.59
C LEU A 31 -6.02 -29.67 -6.19
N HIS A 32 -6.67 -30.69 -6.77
CA HIS A 32 -8.04 -31.11 -6.38
C HIS A 32 -8.13 -31.40 -4.88
N ARG A 33 -7.16 -32.14 -4.33
CA ARG A 33 -7.14 -32.48 -2.91
C ARG A 33 -6.96 -31.25 -2.04
N ALA A 34 -6.07 -30.33 -2.42
CA ALA A 34 -5.77 -29.12 -1.66
C ALA A 34 -6.97 -28.16 -1.61
N LEU A 35 -7.67 -27.96 -2.74
CA LEU A 35 -8.88 -27.14 -2.83
C LEU A 35 -10.11 -27.75 -2.13
N SER A 36 -10.05 -29.03 -1.76
CA SER A 36 -11.12 -29.73 -1.03
C SER A 36 -10.95 -29.69 0.49
N VAL A 37 -9.85 -29.11 0.99
CA VAL A 37 -9.59 -28.98 2.44
C VAL A 37 -10.62 -28.00 3.04
N PRO A 38 -11.16 -28.29 4.25
CA PRO A 38 -12.10 -27.39 4.93
C PRO A 38 -11.56 -25.97 5.08
N HIS A 39 -12.47 -25.01 5.14
CA HIS A 39 -12.09 -23.61 5.36
C HIS A 39 -11.46 -23.46 6.76
N PRO A 40 -10.26 -22.87 6.86
CA PRO A 40 -9.55 -22.74 8.12
C PRO A 40 -10.28 -21.79 9.06
N SER A 41 -10.18 -22.05 10.37
CA SER A 41 -10.90 -21.32 11.42
C SER A 41 -10.18 -20.08 11.94
N ASP A 42 -8.89 -19.92 11.66
CA ASP A 42 -8.09 -18.78 12.05
C ASP A 42 -7.13 -18.31 10.93
N ILE A 43 -6.50 -17.16 11.16
CA ILE A 43 -5.66 -16.47 10.18
C ILE A 43 -4.38 -17.23 9.87
N GLU A 44 -3.77 -17.87 10.88
CA GLU A 44 -2.49 -18.55 10.71
C GLU A 44 -2.69 -19.80 9.86
N ASP A 45 -3.67 -20.62 10.21
CA ASP A 45 -4.08 -21.80 9.43
C ASP A 45 -4.52 -21.40 8.01
N PHE A 46 -5.20 -20.25 7.87
CA PHE A 46 -5.56 -19.69 6.57
C PHE A 46 -4.34 -19.36 5.72
N LEU A 47 -3.38 -18.62 6.26
CA LEU A 47 -2.18 -18.22 5.51
C LEU A 47 -1.30 -19.43 5.15
N ILE A 48 -1.21 -20.43 6.03
CA ILE A 48 -0.51 -21.70 5.74
C ILE A 48 -1.20 -22.41 4.58
N SER A 49 -2.51 -22.67 4.70
CA SER A 49 -3.28 -23.34 3.64
C SER A 49 -3.23 -22.58 2.31
N LYS A 50 -3.34 -21.26 2.34
CA LYS A 50 -3.24 -20.40 1.17
C LYS A 50 -1.87 -20.49 0.51
N THR A 51 -0.80 -20.50 1.29
CA THR A 51 0.58 -20.66 0.78
C THR A 51 0.75 -22.03 0.13
N ASP A 52 0.31 -23.10 0.78
CA ASP A 52 0.38 -24.46 0.24
C ASP A 52 -0.41 -24.60 -1.07
N ASN A 53 -1.62 -24.01 -1.14
CA ASN A 53 -2.44 -24.00 -2.34
C ASN A 53 -1.73 -23.29 -3.50
N LEU A 54 -1.15 -22.11 -3.26
CA LEU A 54 -0.40 -21.36 -4.28
C LEU A 54 0.83 -22.13 -4.78
N VAL A 55 1.54 -22.85 -3.89
CA VAL A 55 2.68 -23.70 -4.28
C VAL A 55 2.22 -24.86 -5.17
N ILE A 56 1.18 -25.58 -4.73
CA ILE A 56 0.64 -26.73 -5.48
C ILE A 56 0.12 -26.30 -6.86
N GLU A 57 -0.56 -25.15 -6.93
CA GLU A 57 -1.10 -24.62 -8.17
C GLU A 57 0.01 -24.12 -9.12
N SER A 58 1.03 -23.44 -8.58
CA SER A 58 2.23 -23.06 -9.34
C SER A 58 2.95 -24.28 -9.93
N ASP A 59 3.08 -25.36 -9.15
CA ASP A 59 3.64 -26.62 -9.63
C ASP A 59 2.78 -27.25 -10.74
N TYR A 60 1.45 -27.17 -10.64
CA TYR A 60 0.55 -27.64 -11.70
C TYR A 60 0.74 -26.84 -13.00
N ILE A 61 0.88 -25.52 -12.92
CA ILE A 61 1.16 -24.65 -14.07
C ILE A 61 2.51 -24.99 -14.71
N GLU A 62 3.56 -25.26 -13.94
CA GLU A 62 4.86 -25.65 -14.50
C GLU A 62 4.81 -27.02 -15.22
N HIS A 63 4.01 -27.95 -14.71
CA HIS A 63 3.72 -29.21 -15.41
C HIS A 63 2.93 -28.95 -16.71
N CYS A 64 1.96 -28.03 -16.71
CA CYS A 64 1.24 -27.63 -17.93
C CYS A 64 2.18 -27.01 -18.96
N LYS A 65 3.09 -26.10 -18.55
CA LYS A 65 4.11 -25.51 -19.44
C LYS A 65 5.02 -26.59 -20.05
N SER A 66 5.41 -27.58 -19.25
CA SER A 66 6.22 -28.71 -19.71
C SER A 66 5.47 -29.58 -20.72
N ALA A 67 4.17 -29.84 -20.50
CA ALA A 67 3.30 -30.55 -21.43
C ALA A 67 3.17 -29.79 -22.77
N ILE A 68 2.92 -28.47 -22.73
CA ILE A 68 2.85 -27.61 -23.92
C ILE A 68 4.19 -27.62 -24.71
N ARG A 69 5.33 -27.55 -24.02
CA ARG A 69 6.66 -27.69 -24.65
C ARG A 69 6.83 -29.05 -25.33
N ALA A 70 6.35 -30.12 -24.72
CA ALA A 70 6.41 -31.46 -25.31
C ALA A 70 5.54 -31.56 -26.57
N LEU A 71 4.28 -31.11 -26.51
CA LEU A 71 3.36 -31.10 -27.65
C LEU A 71 3.93 -30.32 -28.84
N TYR A 72 4.55 -29.17 -28.58
CA TYR A 72 5.24 -28.41 -29.62
C TYR A 72 6.44 -29.16 -30.22
N ARG A 73 7.27 -29.80 -29.38
CA ARG A 73 8.40 -30.64 -29.83
C ARG A 73 7.95 -31.79 -30.73
N PHE A 74 6.81 -32.42 -30.41
CA PHE A 74 6.21 -33.49 -31.20
C PHE A 74 5.32 -33.01 -32.36
N ARG A 75 5.36 -31.70 -32.69
CA ARG A 75 4.62 -31.10 -33.81
C ARG A 75 3.10 -31.19 -33.71
N HIS A 76 2.56 -31.36 -32.50
CA HIS A 76 1.11 -31.32 -32.23
C HIS A 76 0.56 -29.90 -32.06
N LEU A 77 1.42 -28.88 -31.94
CA LEU A 77 1.05 -27.48 -31.81
C LEU A 77 1.76 -26.62 -32.87
N SER A 78 1.06 -25.60 -33.36
CA SER A 78 1.69 -24.53 -34.13
C SER A 78 2.56 -23.63 -33.23
N SER A 79 3.47 -22.87 -33.85
CA SER A 79 4.30 -21.88 -33.13
C SER A 79 3.46 -20.81 -32.44
N LEU A 80 2.34 -20.40 -33.07
CA LEU A 80 1.44 -19.40 -32.53
C LEU A 80 0.70 -19.91 -31.29
N GLU A 81 0.11 -21.11 -31.37
CA GLU A 81 -0.58 -21.74 -30.23
C GLU A 81 0.38 -21.98 -29.06
N TYR A 82 1.59 -22.49 -29.33
CA TYR A 82 2.62 -22.66 -28.32
C TYR A 82 2.93 -21.34 -27.59
N LYS A 83 3.20 -20.26 -28.34
CA LYS A 83 3.51 -18.94 -27.78
C LYS A 83 2.35 -18.40 -26.94
N SER A 84 1.12 -18.53 -27.45
CA SER A 84 -0.09 -18.08 -26.76
C SER A 84 -0.27 -18.80 -25.41
N HIS A 85 -0.23 -20.14 -25.42
CA HIS A 85 -0.37 -20.93 -24.20
C HIS A 85 0.73 -20.66 -23.18
N ILE A 86 2.00 -20.59 -23.63
CA ILE A 86 3.13 -20.30 -22.73
C ILE A 86 3.01 -18.89 -22.13
N ARG A 87 2.58 -17.89 -22.91
CA ARG A 87 2.37 -16.53 -22.41
C ARG A 87 1.32 -16.50 -21.31
N GLU A 88 0.16 -17.10 -21.54
CA GLU A 88 -0.93 -17.16 -20.55
C GLU A 88 -0.49 -17.87 -19.27
N LEU A 89 0.08 -19.07 -19.39
CA LEU A 89 0.57 -19.83 -18.23
C LEU A 89 1.69 -19.09 -17.48
N SER A 90 2.54 -18.35 -18.18
CA SER A 90 3.60 -17.56 -17.56
C SER A 90 3.04 -16.36 -16.80
N MET A 91 2.00 -15.71 -17.32
CA MET A 91 1.30 -14.62 -16.64
C MET A 91 0.62 -15.13 -15.35
N GLN A 92 -0.10 -16.25 -15.40
CA GLN A 92 -0.74 -16.85 -14.23
C GLN A 92 0.27 -17.26 -13.15
N SER A 93 1.35 -17.92 -13.56
CA SER A 93 2.45 -18.31 -12.66
C SER A 93 3.13 -17.07 -12.03
N ALA A 94 3.32 -15.99 -12.79
CA ALA A 94 3.92 -14.76 -12.27
C ALA A 94 3.03 -14.12 -11.18
N LEU A 95 1.70 -14.13 -11.35
CA LEU A 95 0.77 -13.64 -10.33
C LEU A 95 0.87 -14.45 -9.03
N MET A 96 0.84 -15.79 -9.13
CA MET A 96 0.96 -16.68 -7.96
C MET A 96 2.29 -16.54 -7.24
N VAL A 97 3.40 -16.48 -7.98
CA VAL A 97 4.74 -16.27 -7.41
C VAL A 97 4.85 -14.90 -6.73
N SER A 98 4.20 -13.88 -7.28
CA SER A 98 4.18 -12.56 -6.66
C SER A 98 3.37 -12.54 -5.36
N GLU A 99 2.22 -13.20 -5.33
CA GLU A 99 1.40 -13.37 -4.13
C GLU A 99 2.14 -14.19 -3.05
N LEU A 100 2.76 -15.32 -3.42
CA LEU A 100 3.61 -16.12 -2.53
C LEU A 100 4.75 -15.29 -1.92
N ARG A 101 5.41 -14.47 -2.75
CA ARG A 101 6.48 -13.58 -2.29
C ARG A 101 5.94 -12.53 -1.32
N ALA A 102 4.78 -11.94 -1.61
CA ALA A 102 4.12 -11.00 -0.71
C ALA A 102 3.80 -11.66 0.63
N ILE A 103 3.13 -12.83 0.65
CA ILE A 103 2.84 -13.56 1.90
C ILE A 103 4.13 -13.88 2.66
N GLY A 104 5.12 -14.48 1.99
CA GLY A 104 6.37 -14.90 2.64
C GLY A 104 7.16 -13.74 3.23
N ARG A 105 7.22 -12.60 2.54
CA ARG A 105 7.99 -11.44 2.99
C ARG A 105 7.24 -10.54 3.97
N GLN A 106 5.93 -10.45 3.85
CA GLN A 106 5.05 -9.49 4.54
C GLN A 106 4.02 -10.16 5.46
N LYS A 107 4.25 -11.43 5.84
CA LYS A 107 3.31 -12.22 6.67
C LYS A 107 2.80 -11.45 7.88
N ARG A 108 3.68 -10.76 8.61
CA ARG A 108 3.34 -9.98 9.80
C ARG A 108 2.30 -8.90 9.48
N ILE A 109 2.58 -8.06 8.49
CA ILE A 109 1.68 -6.95 8.16
C ILE A 109 0.38 -7.44 7.53
N ILE A 110 0.41 -8.52 6.73
CA ILE A 110 -0.80 -9.16 6.19
C ILE A 110 -1.67 -9.71 7.32
N THR A 111 -1.06 -10.37 8.33
CA THR A 111 -1.78 -10.89 9.49
C THR A 111 -2.44 -9.76 10.27
N GLN A 112 -1.71 -8.68 10.56
CA GLN A 112 -2.25 -7.49 11.23
C GLN A 112 -3.39 -6.86 10.41
N ASP A 113 -3.21 -6.76 9.09
CA ASP A 113 -4.18 -6.22 8.16
C ASP A 113 -5.48 -7.04 8.14
N MET A 114 -5.37 -8.36 8.17
CA MET A 114 -6.50 -9.28 8.26
C MET A 114 -7.21 -9.17 9.61
N GLN A 115 -6.46 -9.10 10.72
CA GLN A 115 -7.03 -8.93 12.06
C GLN A 115 -7.87 -7.65 12.15
N GLU A 116 -7.38 -6.53 11.60
CA GLU A 116 -8.11 -5.26 11.58
C GLU A 116 -9.44 -5.35 10.81
N VAL A 117 -9.45 -6.07 9.68
CA VAL A 117 -10.66 -6.24 8.87
C VAL A 117 -11.61 -7.24 9.52
N LEU A 118 -11.09 -8.30 10.14
CA LEU A 118 -11.89 -9.36 10.78
C LEU A 118 -12.72 -8.86 11.96
N LEU A 119 -12.27 -7.79 12.63
CA LEU A 119 -13.05 -7.10 13.65
C LEU A 119 -14.36 -6.49 13.10
N ARG A 120 -14.43 -6.24 11.79
CA ARG A 120 -15.57 -5.60 11.10
C ARG A 120 -16.35 -6.59 10.24
N ASN A 121 -15.63 -7.48 9.54
CA ASN A 121 -16.20 -8.49 8.65
C ASN A 121 -15.70 -9.88 9.07
N LYS A 122 -16.59 -10.80 9.40
CA LYS A 122 -16.22 -12.16 9.86
C LYS A 122 -15.69 -13.08 8.75
N ASP A 123 -15.65 -12.61 7.50
CA ASP A 123 -15.14 -13.37 6.36
C ASP A 123 -13.61 -13.26 6.23
N ILE A 124 -12.92 -14.37 6.52
CA ILE A 124 -11.46 -14.50 6.41
C ILE A 124 -10.97 -14.29 4.98
N ASN A 125 -11.70 -14.76 3.97
CA ASN A 125 -11.32 -14.55 2.56
C ASN A 125 -11.42 -13.07 2.19
N ALA A 126 -12.50 -12.40 2.58
CA ALA A 126 -12.65 -10.96 2.34
C ALA A 126 -11.56 -10.16 3.05
N ALA A 127 -11.21 -10.54 4.30
CA ALA A 127 -10.13 -9.93 5.05
C ALA A 127 -8.76 -10.13 4.37
N TYR A 128 -8.49 -11.33 3.85
CA TYR A 128 -7.28 -11.62 3.09
C TYR A 128 -7.20 -10.81 1.79
N MET A 129 -8.28 -10.79 1.01
CA MET A 129 -8.34 -10.03 -0.24
C MET A 129 -8.10 -8.54 0.00
N ASN A 130 -8.68 -7.99 1.08
CA ASN A 130 -8.42 -6.62 1.50
C ASN A 130 -6.95 -6.40 1.89
N ALA A 131 -6.36 -7.33 2.64
CA ALA A 131 -4.99 -7.25 3.12
C ALA A 131 -3.94 -7.40 2.00
N ILE A 132 -4.23 -8.11 0.91
CA ILE A 132 -3.26 -8.35 -0.16
C ILE A 132 -3.29 -7.28 -1.27
N VAL A 133 -4.31 -6.40 -1.29
CA VAL A 133 -4.44 -5.32 -2.29
C VAL A 133 -3.17 -4.47 -2.32
N GLY A 134 -2.58 -4.30 -3.49
CA GLY A 134 -1.34 -3.54 -3.68
C GLY A 134 -0.07 -4.28 -3.30
N LYS A 135 -0.10 -5.27 -2.39
CA LYS A 135 1.11 -5.99 -1.95
C LYS A 135 1.69 -6.95 -2.99
N ALA A 136 0.83 -7.64 -3.74
CA ALA A 136 1.24 -8.59 -4.77
C ALA A 136 1.68 -7.94 -6.11
N ALA A 137 1.63 -6.62 -6.23
CA ALA A 137 1.97 -5.92 -7.48
C ALA A 137 3.48 -5.65 -7.66
N ILE A 138 4.33 -6.04 -6.70
CA ILE A 138 5.78 -5.80 -6.78
C ILE A 138 6.41 -6.74 -7.83
N ALA A 139 6.41 -6.30 -9.08
CA ALA A 139 7.28 -6.87 -10.10
C ALA A 139 8.74 -6.47 -9.79
N PRO A 140 9.67 -7.41 -9.64
CA PRO A 140 11.07 -7.07 -9.47
C PRO A 140 11.62 -6.46 -10.76
N GLY A 141 12.30 -5.31 -10.65
CA GLY A 141 13.25 -4.85 -11.66
C GLY A 141 12.74 -3.97 -12.79
N LYS A 142 11.57 -3.34 -12.67
CA LYS A 142 11.21 -2.20 -13.53
C LYS A 142 10.91 -0.98 -12.68
N GLU A 143 11.83 -0.02 -12.73
CA GLU A 143 11.61 1.33 -12.22
C GLU A 143 10.52 1.97 -13.08
N LEU A 144 9.28 1.89 -12.61
CA LEU A 144 8.14 2.50 -13.28
C LEU A 144 8.21 4.01 -13.06
N ASN A 145 7.84 4.78 -14.09
CA ASN A 145 7.80 6.24 -14.00
C ASN A 145 6.93 6.68 -12.80
N ARG A 146 7.42 7.61 -11.98
CA ARG A 146 6.70 8.20 -10.83
C ARG A 146 5.27 8.62 -11.17
N LYS A 147 5.06 9.26 -12.33
CA LYS A 147 3.73 9.69 -12.79
C LYS A 147 2.80 8.50 -13.03
N TYR A 148 3.34 7.37 -13.49
CA TYR A 148 2.58 6.14 -13.67
C TYR A 148 2.20 5.53 -12.31
N MET A 149 3.17 5.44 -11.38
CA MET A 149 2.94 4.91 -10.03
C MET A 149 1.88 5.72 -9.27
N SER A 150 1.98 7.05 -9.28
CA SER A 150 0.99 7.93 -8.65
C SER A 150 -0.41 7.76 -9.24
N LYS A 151 -0.53 7.63 -10.57
CA LYS A 151 -1.81 7.34 -11.24
C LYS A 151 -2.36 5.97 -10.86
N GLN A 152 -1.49 4.95 -10.77
CA GLN A 152 -1.89 3.60 -10.38
C GLN A 152 -2.36 3.57 -8.92
N LEU A 153 -1.62 4.20 -8.01
CA LEU A 153 -2.00 4.32 -6.61
C LEU A 153 -3.32 5.06 -6.45
N ARG A 154 -3.52 6.17 -7.17
CA ARG A 154 -4.79 6.89 -7.14
C ARG A 154 -5.96 6.00 -7.57
N ARG A 155 -5.83 5.23 -8.64
CA ARG A 155 -6.87 4.26 -9.06
C ARG A 155 -7.13 3.22 -7.99
N LEU A 156 -6.09 2.62 -7.43
CA LEU A 156 -6.22 1.64 -6.35
C LEU A 156 -6.91 2.24 -5.12
N ALA A 157 -6.61 3.48 -4.76
CA ALA A 157 -7.23 4.18 -3.63
C ALA A 157 -8.70 4.55 -3.92
N ASP A 158 -9.02 4.98 -5.15
CA ASP A 158 -10.41 5.23 -5.56
C ASP A 158 -11.24 3.95 -5.48
N ASP A 159 -10.74 2.83 -5.99
CA ASP A 159 -11.42 1.53 -5.94
C ASP A 159 -11.56 1.05 -4.48
N PHE A 160 -10.51 1.20 -3.68
CA PHE A 160 -10.49 0.78 -2.28
C PHE A 160 -11.45 1.61 -1.41
N TYR A 161 -11.48 2.93 -1.55
CA TYR A 161 -12.32 3.80 -0.71
C TYR A 161 -13.66 4.19 -1.35
N ALA A 162 -13.99 3.68 -2.54
CA ALA A 162 -15.08 4.19 -3.38
C ALA A 162 -14.97 5.71 -3.62
N GLY A 163 -13.73 6.17 -3.81
CA GLY A 163 -13.32 7.58 -3.76
C GLY A 163 -13.66 8.41 -5.00
N LYS A 164 -14.22 7.78 -6.04
CA LYS A 164 -14.54 8.42 -7.32
C LYS A 164 -15.99 8.18 -7.68
N ARG A 165 -16.66 9.24 -8.12
CA ARG A 165 -17.98 9.13 -8.76
C ARG A 165 -18.05 10.04 -9.99
N VAL A 166 -18.82 9.60 -10.98
CA VAL A 166 -19.15 10.39 -12.16
C VAL A 166 -20.60 10.83 -12.03
N THR A 167 -20.84 12.14 -12.11
CA THR A 167 -22.18 12.74 -12.14
C THR A 167 -22.50 13.22 -13.55
N ALA A 168 -23.71 13.73 -13.78
CA ALA A 168 -24.09 14.27 -15.09
C ALA A 168 -23.26 15.50 -15.51
N LEU A 169 -22.65 16.21 -14.56
CA LEU A 169 -21.96 17.48 -14.79
C LEU A 169 -20.43 17.35 -14.68
N GLU A 170 -19.95 16.50 -13.80
CA GLU A 170 -18.53 16.43 -13.46
C GLU A 170 -18.11 15.10 -12.82
N THR A 171 -16.80 14.85 -12.83
CA THR A 171 -16.18 13.79 -12.02
C THR A 171 -15.79 14.37 -10.67
N GLN A 172 -16.23 13.72 -9.59
CA GLN A 172 -15.94 14.12 -8.23
C GLN A 172 -15.03 13.12 -7.53
N GLY A 173 -14.15 13.64 -6.69
CA GLY A 173 -13.29 12.88 -5.78
C GLY A 173 -13.77 13.05 -4.35
N TYR A 174 -13.63 12.00 -3.55
CA TYR A 174 -13.96 12.06 -2.13
C TYR A 174 -12.71 12.40 -1.30
N CYS A 175 -12.78 13.49 -0.56
CA CYS A 175 -11.80 13.84 0.47
C CYS A 175 -12.31 13.34 1.83
N HIS A 176 -11.50 12.55 2.55
CA HIS A 176 -11.88 12.03 3.87
C HIS A 176 -12.17 13.12 4.91
N ALA A 177 -11.57 14.32 4.75
CA ALA A 177 -11.78 15.46 5.63
C ALA A 177 -12.92 16.40 5.17
N LEU A 178 -13.12 16.56 3.85
CA LEU A 178 -14.03 17.57 3.28
C LEU A 178 -15.30 16.99 2.64
N GLY A 179 -15.32 15.70 2.33
CA GLY A 179 -16.37 15.06 1.53
C GLY A 179 -16.11 15.17 0.03
N TRP A 180 -17.19 15.11 -0.77
CA TRP A 180 -17.11 15.17 -2.23
C TRP A 180 -16.69 16.57 -2.71
N THR A 181 -15.70 16.62 -3.59
CA THR A 181 -15.20 17.83 -4.25
C THR A 181 -14.74 17.51 -5.68
N MET A 182 -14.21 18.50 -6.40
CA MET A 182 -13.62 18.32 -7.72
C MET A 182 -12.55 17.21 -7.69
N TYR A 183 -12.62 16.27 -8.64
CA TYR A 183 -11.75 15.10 -8.64
C TYR A 183 -10.25 15.47 -8.70
N ASP A 184 -9.92 16.52 -9.43
CA ASP A 184 -8.56 17.03 -9.61
C ASP A 184 -8.04 17.75 -8.36
N GLU A 185 -8.90 18.14 -7.42
CA GLU A 185 -8.52 18.74 -6.13
C GLU A 185 -8.25 17.70 -5.04
N VAL A 186 -8.54 16.43 -5.30
CA VAL A 186 -8.24 15.32 -4.40
C VAL A 186 -6.96 14.62 -4.85
N THR A 187 -6.14 14.17 -3.91
CA THR A 187 -4.94 13.35 -4.13
C THR A 187 -5.01 12.09 -3.28
N ALA A 188 -4.32 11.03 -3.71
CA ALA A 188 -4.05 9.87 -2.85
C ALA A 188 -2.78 10.18 -2.06
N THR A 189 -2.95 10.60 -0.81
CA THR A 189 -1.88 11.05 0.06
C THR A 189 -1.33 9.91 0.88
N HIS A 190 -0.03 9.63 0.77
CA HIS A 190 0.64 8.63 1.61
C HIS A 190 0.73 9.05 3.07
N LEU A 191 0.48 8.08 3.96
CA LEU A 191 0.68 8.18 5.40
C LEU A 191 2.14 7.95 5.78
N VAL A 192 2.79 6.95 5.17
CA VAL A 192 4.26 6.81 5.11
C VAL A 192 4.72 7.39 3.78
N PRO A 193 5.41 8.55 3.76
CA PRO A 193 5.80 9.21 2.52
C PRO A 193 6.71 8.37 1.61
N GLU A 194 6.61 8.57 0.29
CA GLU A 194 7.44 7.91 -0.72
C GLU A 194 8.95 8.21 -0.59
N GLY A 195 9.32 9.35 0.01
CA GLY A 195 10.71 9.79 0.13
C GLY A 195 11.51 9.07 1.21
N LEU A 196 10.89 8.18 1.98
CA LEU A 196 11.56 7.45 3.05
C LEU A 196 12.27 6.21 2.53
N ASP A 197 13.38 5.84 3.20
CA ASP A 197 14.16 4.66 2.80
C ASP A 197 13.34 3.37 2.95
N ALA A 198 13.16 2.64 1.84
CA ALA A 198 12.26 1.49 1.79
C ALA A 198 12.74 0.32 2.66
N ASN A 199 14.05 0.11 2.79
CA ASN A 199 14.62 -0.96 3.62
C ASN A 199 14.45 -0.63 5.10
N ALA A 200 14.71 0.62 5.48
CA ALA A 200 14.55 1.07 6.86
C ALA A 200 13.08 1.06 7.29
N ILE A 201 12.15 1.45 6.40
CA ILE A 201 10.72 1.33 6.66
C ILE A 201 10.28 -0.14 6.78
N ALA A 202 10.80 -1.02 5.91
CA ALA A 202 10.52 -2.46 6.03
C ALA A 202 11.00 -3.02 7.38
N CYS A 203 12.23 -2.66 7.78
CA CYS A 203 12.79 -3.03 9.09
C CYS A 203 11.92 -2.52 10.24
N LEU A 204 11.49 -1.25 10.18
CA LEU A 204 10.64 -0.63 11.20
C LEU A 204 9.29 -1.35 11.35
N PHE A 205 8.71 -1.84 10.26
CA PHE A 205 7.47 -2.62 10.29
C PHE A 205 7.70 -4.12 10.53
N GLY A 206 8.94 -4.56 10.70
CA GLY A 206 9.28 -5.95 11.00
C GLY A 206 9.03 -6.88 9.82
N THR A 207 9.30 -6.39 8.62
CA THR A 207 9.14 -7.10 7.34
C THR A 207 10.41 -7.00 6.52
N THR A 208 10.59 -7.89 5.55
CA THR A 208 11.78 -7.87 4.66
C THR A 208 11.60 -6.95 3.45
N ASN A 209 10.36 -6.58 3.15
CA ASN A 209 10.03 -5.54 2.20
C ASN A 209 8.66 -4.95 2.55
N VAL A 210 8.39 -3.76 2.04
CA VAL A 210 7.08 -3.11 2.16
C VAL A 210 6.74 -2.50 0.80
N ASN A 211 5.47 -2.62 0.40
CA ASN A 211 4.97 -1.76 -0.67
C ASN A 211 4.32 -0.55 -0.02
N ILE A 212 4.93 0.62 -0.16
CA ILE A 212 4.36 1.88 0.32
C ILE A 212 3.25 2.41 -0.61
N ASP A 213 3.24 1.98 -1.87
CA ASP A 213 2.20 2.31 -2.86
C ASP A 213 1.03 1.33 -2.76
N GLU A 214 0.39 1.32 -1.60
CA GLU A 214 -0.82 0.54 -1.35
C GLU A 214 -1.95 1.41 -0.77
N PRO A 215 -3.24 1.12 -1.08
CA PRO A 215 -4.36 1.92 -0.59
C PRO A 215 -4.41 2.08 0.93
N ARG A 216 -4.02 1.05 1.69
CA ARG A 216 -3.99 1.09 3.15
C ARG A 216 -2.95 2.06 3.72
N ASN A 217 -1.92 2.43 2.94
CA ASN A 217 -0.97 3.50 3.27
C ASN A 217 -1.44 4.88 2.77
N THR A 218 -2.68 5.01 2.29
CA THR A 218 -3.17 6.27 1.74
C THR A 218 -4.47 6.74 2.36
N LEU A 219 -4.68 8.05 2.29
CA LEU A 219 -5.98 8.68 2.39
C LEU A 219 -6.23 9.52 1.15
N LEU A 220 -7.48 9.57 0.71
CA LEU A 220 -7.91 10.53 -0.30
C LEU A 220 -8.15 11.88 0.37
N LEU A 221 -7.33 12.88 0.06
CA LEU A 221 -7.36 14.20 0.71
C LEU A 221 -7.36 15.31 -0.33
N HIS A 222 -7.98 16.45 0.02
CA HIS A 222 -7.85 17.66 -0.78
C HIS A 222 -6.38 18.11 -0.82
N LYS A 223 -5.89 18.69 -1.92
CA LYS A 223 -4.47 19.09 -2.11
C LYS A 223 -3.89 19.84 -0.90
N ASN A 224 -4.63 20.83 -0.38
CA ASN A 224 -4.18 21.62 0.79
C ASN A 224 -4.12 20.79 2.08
N VAL A 225 -5.07 19.85 2.26
CA VAL A 225 -5.06 18.90 3.39
C VAL A 225 -3.91 17.89 3.25
N SER A 226 -3.65 17.43 2.03
CA SER A 226 -2.50 16.58 1.71
C SER A 226 -1.17 17.29 2.01
N LYS A 227 -1.04 18.55 1.59
CA LYS A 227 0.15 19.38 1.85
C LYS A 227 0.39 19.54 3.35
N ALA A 228 -0.65 19.93 4.09
CA ALA A 228 -0.62 20.08 5.54
C ALA A 228 -0.24 18.78 6.27
N LEU A 229 -0.74 17.62 5.80
CA LEU A 229 -0.35 16.35 6.39
C LEU A 229 1.15 16.12 6.16
N ASN A 230 1.63 16.31 4.93
CA ASN A 230 3.02 16.09 4.49
C ASN A 230 4.02 16.96 5.22
N THR A 231 3.60 18.15 5.63
CA THR A 231 4.45 19.08 6.35
C THR A 231 4.38 18.96 7.87
N GLY A 232 3.51 18.08 8.40
CA GLY A 232 3.29 17.92 9.84
C GLY A 232 2.43 19.02 10.47
N PHE A 233 1.83 19.90 9.66
CA PHE A 233 0.87 20.92 10.12
C PHE A 233 -0.44 20.31 10.65
N ILE A 234 -0.81 19.14 10.13
CA ILE A 234 -1.90 18.33 10.69
C ILE A 234 -1.42 16.91 11.00
N VAL A 235 -2.14 16.25 11.88
CA VAL A 235 -1.97 14.85 12.24
C VAL A 235 -3.32 14.16 12.38
N ILE A 236 -3.38 12.87 12.07
CA ILE A 236 -4.60 12.08 12.23
C ILE A 236 -4.40 11.13 13.41
N VAL A 237 -5.29 11.23 14.39
CA VAL A 237 -5.21 10.49 15.66
C VAL A 237 -6.50 9.72 15.93
N PRO A 238 -6.42 8.63 16.70
CA PRO A 238 -7.62 7.90 17.06
C PRO A 238 -8.45 8.62 18.11
N ASP A 239 -9.77 8.51 17.97
CA ASP A 239 -10.76 9.09 18.87
C ASP A 239 -11.76 8.03 19.31
N SER A 240 -11.27 6.95 19.90
CA SER A 240 -12.14 5.87 20.36
C SER A 240 -11.58 5.17 21.58
N ALA A 241 -12.51 4.68 22.41
CA ALA A 241 -12.20 3.81 23.53
C ALA A 241 -11.82 2.40 23.02
N PRO A 242 -11.04 1.64 23.81
CA PRO A 242 -10.73 0.26 23.47
C PRO A 242 -12.00 -0.58 23.28
N GLY A 243 -12.13 -1.26 22.13
CA GLY A 243 -13.25 -2.16 21.83
C GLY A 243 -14.38 -1.54 21.00
N GLU A 244 -14.36 -0.22 20.76
CA GLU A 244 -15.28 0.44 19.84
C GLU A 244 -14.71 0.53 18.42
N GLU A 245 -15.60 0.84 17.46
CA GLU A 245 -15.15 1.19 16.12
C GLU A 245 -14.22 2.40 16.20
N VAL A 246 -13.00 2.25 15.68
CA VAL A 246 -12.02 3.32 15.64
C VAL A 246 -12.49 4.44 14.72
N LYS A 247 -12.72 5.60 15.32
CA LYS A 247 -12.88 6.90 14.69
C LYS A 247 -11.54 7.61 14.63
N TRP A 248 -11.35 8.38 13.57
CA TRP A 248 -10.11 9.09 13.30
C TRP A 248 -10.39 10.59 13.25
N LYS A 249 -9.67 11.38 14.04
CA LYS A 249 -9.79 12.84 14.05
C LYS A 249 -8.58 13.49 13.39
N LEU A 250 -8.83 14.57 12.67
CA LEU A 250 -7.79 15.48 12.18
C LEU A 250 -7.50 16.52 13.26
N ILE A 251 -6.23 16.68 13.63
CA ILE A 251 -5.76 17.67 14.59
C ILE A 251 -4.77 18.59 13.88
N VAL A 252 -4.99 19.89 14.00
CA VAL A 252 -4.05 20.94 13.59
C VAL A 252 -3.02 21.10 14.69
N THR A 253 -1.73 21.01 14.35
CA THR A 253 -0.64 20.95 15.33
C THR A 253 -0.17 22.34 15.77
N ASP A 254 -0.35 23.34 14.91
CA ASP A 254 -0.12 24.76 15.20
C ASP A 254 -1.44 25.53 15.16
N THR A 255 -1.97 25.83 16.35
CA THR A 255 -3.30 26.43 16.52
C THR A 255 -3.35 27.92 16.14
N ASP A 256 -2.21 28.56 15.90
CA ASP A 256 -2.16 29.98 15.53
C ASP A 256 -2.72 30.22 14.12
N PHE A 257 -2.80 29.17 13.30
CA PHE A 257 -3.25 29.19 11.91
C PHE A 257 -4.66 28.62 11.71
N LEU A 258 -5.46 28.48 12.78
CA LEU A 258 -6.80 27.89 12.70
C LEU A 258 -7.76 28.67 11.78
N ASP A 259 -7.60 29.99 11.68
CA ASP A 259 -8.48 30.83 10.86
C ASP A 259 -8.09 30.86 9.38
N GLU A 260 -6.97 30.24 8.98
CA GLU A 260 -6.59 30.15 7.57
C GLU A 260 -7.53 29.25 6.77
N THR A 261 -7.69 29.58 5.48
CA THR A 261 -8.58 28.88 4.56
C THR A 261 -7.92 27.63 3.99
N VAL A 262 -8.62 26.49 4.07
CA VAL A 262 -8.20 25.20 3.49
C VAL A 262 -8.73 25.04 2.08
N SER A 263 -9.99 25.44 1.88
CA SER A 263 -10.71 25.41 0.62
C SER A 263 -11.84 26.44 0.69
N PRO A 264 -12.47 26.86 -0.42
CA PRO A 264 -13.51 27.88 -0.40
C PRO A 264 -14.59 27.59 0.67
N GLY A 265 -14.71 28.48 1.66
CA GLY A 265 -15.69 28.37 2.75
C GLY A 265 -15.33 27.40 3.88
N VAL A 266 -14.11 26.84 3.93
CA VAL A 266 -13.66 25.93 4.99
C VAL A 266 -12.30 26.38 5.53
N THR A 267 -12.22 26.60 6.84
CA THR A 267 -10.98 26.94 7.57
C THR A 267 -10.41 25.75 8.34
N TRP A 268 -9.17 25.85 8.80
CA TRP A 268 -8.55 24.82 9.65
C TRP A 268 -9.30 24.62 10.96
N ASN A 269 -9.89 25.67 11.51
CA ASN A 269 -10.75 25.63 12.70
C ASN A 269 -11.92 24.66 12.51
N ALA A 270 -12.53 24.65 11.31
CA ALA A 270 -13.63 23.74 11.00
C ALA A 270 -13.18 22.27 10.86
N LEU A 271 -11.89 22.00 10.70
CA LEU A 271 -11.31 20.66 10.57
C LEU A 271 -10.64 20.17 11.85
N HIS A 272 -10.13 21.06 12.70
CA HIS A 272 -9.47 20.71 13.95
C HIS A 272 -10.43 19.96 14.88
N GLY A 273 -10.03 18.76 15.32
CA GLY A 273 -10.82 17.87 16.16
C GLY A 273 -11.96 17.15 15.43
N ARG A 274 -12.13 17.38 14.11
CA ARG A 274 -13.21 16.77 13.34
C ARG A 274 -12.87 15.34 12.93
N GLU A 275 -13.86 14.46 13.03
CA GLU A 275 -13.78 13.09 12.53
C GLU A 275 -13.69 13.06 10.99
N ILE A 276 -12.70 12.34 10.45
CA ILE A 276 -12.64 12.02 9.03
C ILE A 276 -13.60 10.87 8.70
N LYS A 277 -14.22 10.91 7.52
CA LYS A 277 -15.28 9.98 7.14
C LYS A 277 -14.81 9.04 6.04
N PHE A 278 -15.36 7.83 6.04
CA PHE A 278 -15.13 6.79 5.04
C PHE A 278 -16.46 6.42 4.39
N LEU A 279 -16.45 6.09 3.09
CA LEU A 279 -17.64 5.73 2.32
C LEU A 279 -18.02 4.24 2.43
N ASN A 280 -17.08 3.40 2.87
CA ASN A 280 -17.24 1.96 3.01
C ASN A 280 -16.48 1.49 4.26
N ASP A 281 -16.33 0.18 4.46
CA ASP A 281 -15.65 -0.41 5.64
C ASP A 281 -14.13 -0.42 5.55
N ASN A 282 -13.56 -0.01 4.41
CA ASN A 282 -12.12 0.01 4.21
C ASN A 282 -11.49 1.16 5.01
N ARG A 283 -10.33 0.90 5.61
CA ARG A 283 -9.61 1.85 6.47
C ARG A 283 -8.11 1.81 6.13
N PRO A 284 -7.38 2.91 6.34
CA PRO A 284 -5.93 2.87 6.37
C PRO A 284 -5.46 1.90 7.46
N ALA A 285 -4.29 1.29 7.25
CA ALA A 285 -3.71 0.44 8.28
C ALA A 285 -3.25 1.28 9.47
N LYS A 286 -3.59 0.85 10.69
CA LYS A 286 -3.29 1.61 11.91
C LYS A 286 -1.80 1.86 12.10
N ARG A 287 -0.95 0.92 11.66
CA ARG A 287 0.51 1.04 11.70
C ARG A 287 1.04 2.28 10.98
N TYR A 288 0.43 2.63 9.84
CA TYR A 288 0.88 3.77 9.03
C TYR A 288 0.44 5.09 9.64
N LEU A 289 -0.77 5.14 10.18
CA LEU A 289 -1.23 6.30 10.96
C LEU A 289 -0.39 6.50 12.22
N TYR A 290 -0.03 5.43 12.92
CA TYR A 290 0.83 5.52 14.09
C TYR A 290 2.24 6.00 13.73
N PHE A 291 2.84 5.46 12.66
CA PHE A 291 4.12 5.97 12.17
C PHE A 291 4.04 7.45 11.79
N ARG A 292 2.99 7.86 11.08
CA ARG A 292 2.77 9.28 10.73
C ARG A 292 2.68 10.16 11.97
N PHE A 293 1.96 9.71 13.00
CA PHE A 293 1.89 10.41 14.28
C PHE A 293 3.26 10.56 14.96
N ILE A 294 4.08 9.49 14.99
CA ILE A 294 5.47 9.56 15.51
C ILE A 294 6.31 10.53 14.68
N MET A 295 6.26 10.42 13.36
CA MET A 295 7.02 11.26 12.45
C MET A 295 6.67 12.74 12.66
N THR A 296 5.39 13.10 12.66
CA THR A 296 4.92 14.47 12.92
C THR A 296 5.34 14.96 14.31
N TYR A 297 5.24 14.12 15.34
CA TYR A 297 5.74 14.44 16.68
C TYR A 297 7.23 14.80 16.67
N LEU A 298 8.07 13.98 16.02
CA LEU A 298 9.51 14.20 15.96
C LEU A 298 9.87 15.44 15.15
N MET A 299 9.22 15.64 13.99
CA MET A 299 9.38 16.83 13.16
C MET A 299 9.08 18.10 13.97
N ILE A 300 7.93 18.16 14.63
CA ILE A 300 7.56 19.35 15.43
C ILE A 300 8.51 19.54 16.62
N LYS A 301 8.83 18.47 17.35
CA LYS A 301 9.69 18.51 18.54
C LYS A 301 11.06 19.12 18.22
N ARG A 302 11.58 18.90 17.01
CA ARG A 302 12.85 19.48 16.51
C ARG A 302 12.85 21.01 16.54
N HIS A 303 11.71 21.66 16.27
CA HIS A 303 11.60 23.12 16.17
C HIS A 303 11.10 23.78 17.46
N GLY A 304 10.95 23.02 18.54
CA GLY A 304 10.53 23.51 19.85
C GLY A 304 9.16 23.00 20.29
N GLN A 305 8.60 23.65 21.31
CA GLN A 305 7.43 23.14 22.03
C GLN A 305 6.16 23.89 21.60
N LEU A 306 5.45 23.35 20.61
CA LEU A 306 4.07 23.76 20.31
C LEU A 306 3.11 23.30 21.41
N ASN A 307 1.95 23.96 21.49
CA ASN A 307 0.86 23.57 22.40
C ASN A 307 0.49 22.09 22.23
N TRP A 308 0.38 21.62 20.99
CA TRP A 308 0.08 20.22 20.69
C TRP A 308 1.09 19.24 21.30
N ILE A 309 2.40 19.54 21.26
CA ILE A 309 3.42 18.70 21.92
C ILE A 309 3.19 18.63 23.43
N ARG A 310 2.85 19.76 24.06
CA ARG A 310 2.56 19.81 25.51
C ARG A 310 1.34 18.97 25.85
N GLU A 311 0.29 19.05 25.05
CA GLU A 311 -0.94 18.27 25.22
C GLU A 311 -0.66 16.77 25.09
N VAL A 312 0.04 16.37 24.03
CA VAL A 312 0.45 14.98 23.77
C VAL A 312 1.34 14.44 24.89
N GLU A 313 2.26 15.26 25.41
CA GLU A 313 3.13 14.90 26.53
C GLU A 313 2.42 14.96 27.90
N ALA A 314 1.25 15.60 28.01
CA ALA A 314 0.46 15.63 29.23
C ALA A 314 -0.45 14.40 29.36
N VAL A 315 -0.97 13.86 28.24
CA VAL A 315 -1.90 12.73 28.28
C VAL A 315 -1.21 11.39 28.52
N ARG A 316 -1.81 10.53 29.37
CA ARG A 316 -1.25 9.22 29.73
C ARG A 316 -1.06 8.30 28.51
N HIS A 317 -2.02 8.33 27.59
CA HIS A 317 -2.01 7.52 26.36
C HIS A 317 -2.22 8.45 25.17
N PRO A 318 -1.14 8.97 24.56
CA PRO A 318 -1.26 9.87 23.40
C PRO A 318 -1.81 9.17 22.15
N TRP A 319 -1.77 7.84 22.15
CA TRP A 319 -2.42 6.99 21.16
C TRP A 319 -3.28 5.96 21.88
N SER A 320 -4.59 5.94 21.60
CA SER A 320 -5.54 5.14 22.38
C SER A 320 -5.68 3.68 21.93
N ILE A 321 -5.11 3.30 20.78
CA ILE A 321 -5.34 1.98 20.18
C ILE A 321 -4.05 1.14 20.20
N PRO A 322 -3.95 0.09 21.02
CA PRO A 322 -2.80 -0.80 21.01
C PRO A 322 -2.75 -1.64 19.72
N GLY A 323 -1.55 -2.06 19.30
CA GLY A 323 -1.42 -2.90 18.11
C GLY A 323 -0.03 -3.36 17.68
N GLY A 324 1.03 -3.05 18.44
CA GLY A 324 2.39 -3.51 18.10
C GLY A 324 2.83 -3.10 16.69
N TYR A 325 2.78 -1.79 16.41
CA TYR A 325 2.92 -1.19 15.09
C TYR A 325 4.36 -1.06 14.59
N LEU A 326 5.30 -0.66 15.47
CA LEU A 326 6.68 -0.33 15.10
C LEU A 326 7.69 -1.15 15.91
N ASP A 327 8.83 -1.44 15.32
CA ASP A 327 9.93 -2.10 16.03
C ASP A 327 10.48 -1.18 17.12
N ARG A 328 10.51 -1.70 18.35
CA ARG A 328 10.97 -0.99 19.54
C ARG A 328 12.42 -0.55 19.42
N SER A 329 13.28 -1.35 18.77
CA SER A 329 14.73 -1.10 18.72
C SER A 329 15.08 0.16 17.92
N MET A 330 14.32 0.48 16.87
CA MET A 330 14.62 1.60 15.98
C MET A 330 14.21 2.97 16.53
N LEU A 331 13.17 3.03 17.38
CA LEU A 331 12.59 4.29 17.84
C LEU A 331 13.53 5.19 18.66
N PRO A 332 14.38 4.68 19.58
CA PRO A 332 15.28 5.52 20.36
C PRO A 332 16.29 6.28 19.50
N SER A 333 16.92 5.60 18.53
CA SER A 333 17.87 6.21 17.60
C SER A 333 17.16 7.19 16.67
N LEU A 334 16.01 6.79 16.13
CA LEU A 334 15.21 7.67 15.27
C LEU A 334 14.83 8.98 15.98
N ALA A 335 14.34 8.90 17.22
CA ALA A 335 13.95 10.08 17.98
C ALA A 335 15.13 11.01 18.27
N ARG A 336 16.29 10.43 18.63
CA ARG A 336 17.52 11.17 18.87
C ARG A 336 18.02 11.87 17.61
N ASN A 337 18.01 11.17 16.48
CA ASN A 337 18.58 11.68 15.23
C ASN A 337 17.67 12.73 14.57
N VAL A 338 16.34 12.59 14.66
CA VAL A 338 15.40 13.55 14.05
C VAL A 338 15.16 14.78 14.94
N SER A 339 14.95 14.58 16.25
CA SER A 339 14.50 15.64 17.15
C SER A 339 15.51 16.06 18.21
N GLY A 340 16.66 15.37 18.32
CA GLY A 340 17.61 15.58 19.41
C GLY A 340 17.09 15.16 20.79
N SER A 341 15.94 14.48 20.85
CA SER A 341 15.24 14.20 22.11
C SER A 341 14.99 12.71 22.33
N ILE A 342 14.68 12.35 23.58
CA ILE A 342 14.29 11.00 23.94
C ILE A 342 12.78 10.88 23.78
N LEU A 343 12.34 9.93 22.95
CA LEU A 343 10.91 9.62 22.82
C LEU A 343 10.35 9.13 24.18
N PRO A 344 9.25 9.73 24.69
CA PRO A 344 8.71 9.33 25.98
C PRO A 344 8.23 7.86 26.00
N LYS A 345 8.40 7.16 27.14
CA LYS A 345 8.09 5.71 27.27
C LYS A 345 6.65 5.33 26.86
N ARG A 346 5.70 6.26 26.97
CA ARG A 346 4.28 6.07 26.60
C ARG A 346 4.04 5.83 25.10
N PHE A 347 4.98 6.22 24.24
CA PHE A 347 4.96 5.92 22.80
C PHE A 347 5.46 4.49 22.47
N TYR A 348 5.84 3.71 23.49
CA TYR A 348 6.28 2.33 23.31
C TYR A 348 5.22 1.34 23.79
N TYR A 349 4.65 1.59 24.98
CA TYR A 349 3.78 0.63 25.65
C TYR A 349 2.50 0.33 24.84
N GLY A 350 2.34 -0.95 24.45
CA GLY A 350 1.21 -1.41 23.64
C GLY A 350 1.27 -1.02 22.15
N MET A 351 2.27 -0.23 21.75
CA MET A 351 2.41 0.31 20.40
C MET A 351 3.59 -0.28 19.64
N THR A 352 4.52 -0.94 20.31
CA THR A 352 5.69 -1.53 19.68
C THR A 352 5.76 -3.04 19.84
N PHE A 353 6.61 -3.66 19.04
CA PHE A 353 7.00 -5.06 19.13
C PHE A 353 8.52 -5.17 19.13
N GLU A 354 9.04 -6.38 19.33
CA GLU A 354 10.46 -6.66 19.20
C GLU A 354 10.67 -7.58 18.00
N ALA A 355 11.37 -7.08 16.98
CA ALA A 355 11.73 -7.89 15.82
C ALA A 355 13.09 -8.56 16.03
N SER A 356 13.29 -9.73 15.40
CA SER A 356 14.63 -10.32 15.31
C SER A 356 15.35 -9.74 14.09
N PHE A 357 16.24 -8.78 14.30
CA PHE A 357 17.01 -8.13 13.23
C PHE A 357 17.77 -9.14 12.33
N ARG A 358 18.31 -10.21 12.92
CA ARG A 358 19.04 -11.27 12.18
C ARG A 358 18.20 -11.96 11.11
N LEU A 359 16.87 -11.93 11.23
CA LEU A 359 15.94 -12.52 10.25
C LEU A 359 15.48 -11.51 9.18
N LEU A 360 15.73 -10.21 9.37
CA LEU A 360 15.26 -9.13 8.50
C LEU A 360 16.36 -8.59 7.57
N SER A 361 17.63 -8.64 8.00
CA SER A 361 18.76 -8.13 7.22
C SER A 361 19.07 -9.04 6.03
N HIS A 362 18.65 -8.64 4.83
CA HIS A 362 18.91 -9.40 3.60
C HIS A 362 20.14 -8.89 2.82
N TRP A 363 20.77 -7.76 3.21
CA TRP A 363 21.69 -7.00 2.34
C TRP A 363 22.94 -6.38 2.99
N GLY A 364 23.46 -6.92 4.09
CA GLY A 364 24.73 -6.42 4.65
C GLY A 364 24.69 -5.01 5.28
N GLU A 365 23.56 -4.33 5.21
CA GLU A 365 23.26 -3.11 5.97
C GLU A 365 23.17 -3.44 7.46
N THR A 366 23.81 -2.63 8.29
CA THR A 366 23.72 -2.76 9.74
C THR A 366 22.41 -2.13 10.24
N HIS A 367 21.98 -2.51 11.45
CA HIS A 367 20.80 -1.90 12.08
C HIS A 367 20.98 -0.37 12.25
N GLU A 368 22.21 0.07 12.50
CA GLU A 368 22.57 1.48 12.65
C GLU A 368 22.45 2.25 11.32
N ASP A 369 22.87 1.65 10.20
CA ASP A 369 22.74 2.27 8.87
C ASP A 369 21.27 2.56 8.54
N LEU A 370 20.38 1.60 8.80
CA LEU A 370 18.94 1.75 8.56
C LEU A 370 18.32 2.83 9.44
N GLU A 371 18.74 2.92 10.71
CA GLU A 371 18.28 3.98 11.62
C GLU A 371 18.70 5.38 11.14
N ILE A 372 19.93 5.52 10.63
CA ILE A 372 20.45 6.77 10.07
C ILE A 372 19.70 7.14 8.80
N CYS A 373 19.58 6.22 7.83
CA CYS A 373 18.86 6.47 6.57
C CYS A 373 17.40 6.87 6.81
N LEU A 374 16.72 6.25 7.78
CA LEU A 374 15.36 6.63 8.12
C LEU A 374 15.29 8.03 8.73
N ALA A 375 16.19 8.36 9.65
CA ALA A 375 16.23 9.69 10.26
C ALA A 375 16.52 10.78 9.22
N ASP A 376 17.53 10.56 8.36
CA ASP A 376 17.90 11.50 7.30
C ASP A 376 16.75 11.71 6.31
N SER A 377 16.09 10.63 5.88
CA SER A 377 14.95 10.75 4.98
C SER A 377 13.75 11.48 5.59
N ILE A 378 13.50 11.35 6.90
CA ILE A 378 12.50 12.17 7.61
C ILE A 378 12.94 13.64 7.65
N LEU A 379 14.22 13.93 7.90
CA LEU A 379 14.74 15.30 7.93
C LEU A 379 14.68 16.01 6.58
N MET A 380 14.65 15.26 5.47
CA MET A 380 14.47 15.78 4.11
C MET A 380 13.00 16.00 3.72
N THR A 381 12.05 15.64 4.58
CA THR A 381 10.64 15.91 4.29
C THR A 381 10.30 17.39 4.47
N PRO A 382 9.42 17.97 3.62
CA PRO A 382 9.04 19.37 3.73
C PRO A 382 8.49 19.70 5.12
N ASP A 383 8.86 20.86 5.66
CA ASP A 383 8.43 21.34 6.98
C ASP A 383 7.47 22.52 6.80
N TYR A 384 6.35 22.54 7.52
CA TYR A 384 5.35 23.60 7.42
C TYR A 384 5.87 24.94 7.94
N ARG A 385 7.01 25.00 8.61
CA ARG A 385 7.62 26.29 9.00
C ARG A 385 8.49 26.88 7.92
N ASP A 386 8.77 26.13 6.85
CA ASP A 386 9.50 26.64 5.70
C ASP A 386 8.60 27.57 4.88
N PRO A 387 8.94 28.87 4.71
CA PRO A 387 8.13 29.84 3.97
C PRO A 387 7.74 29.40 2.55
N GLU A 388 8.57 28.59 1.88
CA GLU A 388 8.27 28.07 0.54
C GLU A 388 7.15 27.00 0.54
N THR A 389 6.81 26.44 1.71
CA THR A 389 5.82 25.38 1.86
C THR A 389 4.44 25.85 2.35
N VAL A 390 4.30 27.09 2.86
CA VAL A 390 3.08 27.51 3.59
C VAL A 390 2.11 28.30 2.74
N TYR A 391 2.53 28.94 1.65
CA TYR A 391 1.61 29.79 0.91
C TYR A 391 0.49 28.96 0.26
N CYS A 392 -0.70 29.01 0.87
CA CYS A 392 -1.97 28.52 0.35
C CYS A 392 -2.80 29.71 -0.17
N GLY A 393 -2.14 30.74 -0.69
CA GLY A 393 -2.79 31.83 -1.39
C GLY A 393 -3.26 31.38 -2.76
N SER A 394 -4.50 31.70 -3.08
CA SER A 394 -5.16 31.46 -4.37
C SER A 394 -4.26 31.84 -5.56
N ASP A 395 -3.85 30.86 -6.36
CA ASP A 395 -3.35 31.08 -7.72
C ASP A 395 -4.51 31.61 -8.58
N ASN A 396 -4.74 32.92 -8.47
CA ASN A 396 -5.39 33.70 -9.52
C ASN A 396 -4.27 34.39 -10.31
N GLY A 397 -3.70 33.68 -11.28
CA GLY A 397 -2.76 34.20 -12.27
C GLY A 397 -2.55 33.14 -13.34
N ILE A 398 -3.31 33.16 -14.44
CA ILE A 398 -2.81 33.56 -15.76
C ILE A 398 -1.28 33.66 -15.79
N ASP A 399 -0.64 32.59 -16.21
CA ASP A 399 0.63 32.66 -16.94
C ASP A 399 0.48 31.85 -18.22
N GLY A 400 0.10 32.56 -19.27
CA GLY A 400 0.45 32.15 -20.61
C GLY A 400 1.93 32.46 -20.82
N HIS A 401 2.70 31.46 -21.18
CA HIS A 401 3.84 31.69 -22.05
C HIS A 401 4.02 30.53 -23.01
N ASP A 402 4.02 30.89 -24.29
CA ASP A 402 4.43 30.13 -25.47
C ASP A 402 5.73 29.36 -25.22
N ASP A 403 5.72 28.07 -25.57
CA ASP A 403 6.90 27.43 -26.15
C ASP A 403 6.48 26.81 -27.50
N ARG A 404 6.53 27.65 -28.53
CA ARG A 404 6.82 27.17 -29.88
C ARG A 404 8.30 26.86 -29.93
N ASP A 405 8.64 25.59 -30.05
CA ASP A 405 9.86 25.20 -30.74
C ASP A 405 9.52 24.09 -31.73
N GLY A 406 9.76 24.42 -33.00
CA GLY A 406 9.64 23.50 -34.11
C GLY A 406 10.80 22.52 -34.09
N ASP A 407 10.49 21.25 -34.29
CA ASP A 407 11.45 20.29 -34.81
C ASP A 407 10.97 19.82 -36.18
N THR A 408 11.65 20.30 -37.20
CA THR A 408 11.59 19.77 -38.56
C THR A 408 12.46 18.53 -38.62
N GLY A 409 11.85 17.35 -38.69
CA GLY A 409 12.57 16.09 -38.91
C GLY A 409 11.65 14.98 -39.40
N SER A 410 11.62 14.81 -40.72
CA SER A 410 10.79 13.90 -41.51
C SER A 410 10.77 12.43 -41.07
N ASP A 411 9.57 11.86 -41.06
CA ASP A 411 9.13 10.56 -41.60
C ASP A 411 10.09 9.36 -41.55
N LYS A 412 9.62 8.31 -40.86
CA LYS A 412 9.25 7.06 -41.56
C LYS A 412 8.29 6.19 -40.77
N ASP A 413 7.19 5.90 -41.44
CA ASP A 413 6.06 5.06 -41.06
C ASP A 413 6.44 3.66 -40.56
N SER A 414 5.66 3.15 -39.61
CA SER A 414 4.88 1.94 -39.87
C SER A 414 3.70 1.86 -38.91
N ASP A 415 2.51 1.97 -39.51
CA ASP A 415 1.21 1.63 -38.93
C ASP A 415 1.24 0.26 -38.24
N GLU A 416 0.64 0.18 -37.05
CA GLU A 416 -0.25 -0.95 -36.75
C GLU A 416 -1.34 -0.52 -35.78
N SER A 417 -2.55 -0.48 -36.33
CA SER A 417 -3.80 -0.05 -35.72
C SER A 417 -4.20 -0.93 -34.53
N PHE A 418 -4.43 -0.29 -33.37
CA PHE A 418 -5.26 -0.85 -32.30
C PHE A 418 -6.74 -0.67 -32.68
N THR A 419 -7.42 -1.77 -32.97
CA THR A 419 -8.88 -1.82 -32.98
C THR A 419 -9.39 -2.54 -31.74
N LEU A 420 -10.23 -1.80 -31.01
CA LEU A 420 -11.15 -2.25 -29.96
C LEU A 420 -12.22 -3.18 -30.55
N ILE A 421 -12.52 -4.28 -29.87
CA ILE A 421 -13.83 -4.98 -29.91
C ILE A 421 -14.02 -5.54 -28.49
N SER A 422 -14.88 -4.91 -27.66
CA SER A 422 -16.29 -5.26 -27.39
C SER A 422 -16.49 -6.66 -26.82
#